data_AF-A0A101H1H5-F1
#
_entry.id   AF-A0A101H1H5-F1
#
_cell.length_a   1.000
_cell.length_b   1.000
_cell.length_c   1.000
_cell.angle_alpha   90.00
_cell.angle_beta   90.00
_cell.angle_gamma   90.00
#
_symmetry.space_group_name_H-M   'P 1'
#
loop_
_entity.id
_entity.type
_entity.pdbx_description
1 polymer ?
#
loop_
_entity_poly.entity_id
_entity_poly.type
_entity_poly.pdbx_seq_one_letter_code
_entity_poly.pdbx_strand_id
1 'polypeptide(L)'
;LEVERTEFVPESRRLRVSGVIRDGLDPGLHHSLNVETGYEISVIRQWRRSDLARIDRAVKASLYDAIHIIALEEGEAEICRVRQYGPERITTMTQGSGKTRGENTRQALFENLYLFLLQITGPIVIAGPGFIKEEFVTYIRSRDPDLLARMAIVDTQRSGYGAIQQAIGDGVLERVAEDLQLAHEVRAADEVFKRIARDDPVSYGTEEVQRAVAFGAVEEVIVADSAIRRPEISSLMEEAEAMNAKVLVLSTEFEPGKRIEGLGGIAALLRYKIA
;
A
#
# COMPACT_ATOMS: atom_id res chain seq x y z
N LEU A 1 -3.82 27.99 12.07
CA LEU A 1 -4.76 27.02 12.68
C LEU A 1 -3.94 26.05 13.53
N GLU A 2 -4.22 25.94 14.83
CA GLU A 2 -3.70 24.84 15.65
C GLU A 2 -4.58 23.62 15.42
N VAL A 3 -3.98 22.52 15.00
CA VAL A 3 -4.69 21.34 14.51
C VAL A 3 -5.14 20.48 15.67
N GLU A 4 -6.44 20.18 15.75
CA GLU A 4 -7.01 19.26 16.73
C GLU A 4 -7.40 17.92 16.09
N ARG A 5 -7.90 17.96 14.85
CA ARG A 5 -8.35 16.76 14.13
C ARG A 5 -8.02 16.86 12.64
N THR A 6 -7.60 15.73 12.08
CA THR A 6 -7.40 15.55 10.64
C THR A 6 -8.21 14.35 10.16
N GLU A 7 -8.84 14.50 9.00
CA GLU A 7 -9.64 13.46 8.36
C GLU A 7 -9.39 13.50 6.85
N PHE A 8 -8.98 12.35 6.29
CA PHE A 8 -8.83 12.19 4.85
C PHE A 8 -10.11 11.56 4.30
N VAL A 9 -10.65 12.14 3.22
CA VAL A 9 -11.84 11.62 2.55
C VAL A 9 -11.43 11.09 1.17
N PRO A 10 -11.19 9.77 1.02
CA PRO A 10 -10.58 9.19 -0.18
C PRO A 10 -11.34 9.53 -1.48
N GLU A 11 -12.67 9.51 -1.44
CA GLU A 11 -13.54 9.68 -2.61
C GLU A 11 -13.41 11.08 -3.21
N SER A 12 -13.21 12.08 -2.35
CA SER A 12 -13.07 13.49 -2.75
C SER A 12 -11.63 13.99 -2.75
N ARG A 13 -10.66 13.13 -2.38
CA ARG A 13 -9.22 13.45 -2.31
C ARG A 13 -8.92 14.73 -1.51
N ARG A 14 -9.75 15.01 -0.50
CA ARG A 14 -9.59 16.19 0.36
C ARG A 14 -9.13 15.78 1.74
N LEU A 15 -8.21 16.56 2.29
CA LEU A 15 -7.80 16.48 3.68
C LEU A 15 -8.53 17.59 4.45
N ARG A 16 -9.43 17.19 5.35
CA ARG A 16 -10.08 18.12 6.29
C ARG A 16 -9.22 18.27 7.53
N VAL A 17 -8.83 19.50 7.82
CA VAL A 17 -8.04 19.89 8.99
C VAL A 17 -8.88 20.81 9.85
N SER A 18 -9.24 20.35 11.05
CA SER A 18 -10.07 21.08 12.01
C SER A 18 -9.25 21.47 13.23
N GLY A 19 -9.54 22.65 13.77
CA GLY A 19 -8.95 23.11 15.03
C GLY A 19 -9.18 24.60 15.28
N VAL A 20 -8.36 25.20 16.14
CA VAL A 20 -8.54 26.57 16.63
C VAL A 20 -7.69 27.56 15.83
N ILE A 21 -8.27 28.71 15.45
CA ILE A 21 -7.51 29.77 14.78
C ILE A 21 -6.60 30.45 15.81
N ARG A 22 -5.28 30.28 15.66
CA ARG A 22 -4.28 30.97 16.50
C ARG A 22 -3.91 32.35 15.99
N ASP A 23 -3.89 32.51 14.67
CA ASP A 23 -3.52 33.74 13.99
C ASP A 23 -4.34 33.85 12.70
N GLY A 24 -4.81 35.05 12.37
CA GLY A 24 -5.73 35.34 11.27
C GLY A 24 -7.06 35.96 11.69
N LEU A 25 -8.06 35.86 10.80
CA LEU A 25 -9.43 36.31 11.06
C LEU A 25 -10.07 35.43 12.14
N ASP A 26 -10.79 36.05 13.07
CA ASP A 26 -11.48 35.39 14.19
C ASP A 26 -10.61 34.45 15.08
N PRO A 27 -9.54 34.97 15.72
CA PRO A 27 -8.71 34.19 16.63
C PRO A 27 -9.53 33.57 17.77
N GLY A 28 -9.23 32.33 18.11
CA GLY A 28 -9.90 31.57 19.18
C GLY A 28 -11.16 30.84 18.75
N LEU A 29 -11.69 31.08 17.53
CA LEU A 29 -12.79 30.28 17.00
C LEU A 29 -12.30 28.97 16.38
N HIS A 30 -13.16 27.95 16.40
CA HIS A 30 -12.93 26.70 15.68
C HIS A 30 -13.19 26.90 14.19
N HIS A 31 -12.30 26.37 13.36
CA HIS A 31 -12.41 26.41 11.91
C HIS A 31 -11.99 25.07 11.31
N SER A 32 -12.46 24.80 10.09
CA SER A 32 -12.09 23.61 9.33
C SER A 32 -11.63 23.99 7.93
N LEU A 33 -10.36 23.72 7.63
CA LEU A 33 -9.75 23.89 6.33
C LEU A 33 -9.92 22.60 5.51
N ASN A 34 -10.44 22.69 4.29
CA ASN A 34 -10.36 21.57 3.33
C ASN A 34 -9.16 21.84 2.41
N VAL A 35 -8.16 20.98 2.48
CA VAL A 35 -6.98 21.01 1.62
C VAL A 35 -7.21 20.07 0.45
N GLU A 36 -7.12 20.62 -0.76
CA GLU A 36 -7.29 19.91 -2.02
C GLU A 36 -6.00 19.98 -2.85
N THR A 37 -5.96 19.25 -3.97
CA THR A 37 -4.80 19.30 -4.87
C THR A 37 -4.61 20.71 -5.43
N GLY A 38 -3.38 21.21 -5.44
CA GLY A 38 -3.04 22.57 -5.89
C GLY A 38 -3.03 23.61 -4.78
N TYR A 39 -3.42 23.26 -3.55
CA TYR A 39 -3.25 24.13 -2.39
C TYR A 39 -1.82 24.05 -1.85
N GLU A 40 -1.23 25.20 -1.56
CA GLU A 40 0.02 25.29 -0.82
C GLU A 40 -0.29 25.43 0.68
N ILE A 41 0.33 24.59 1.50
CA ILE A 41 0.18 24.62 2.96
C ILE A 41 1.55 24.66 3.63
N SER A 42 1.63 25.35 4.76
CA SER A 42 2.79 25.33 5.65
C SER A 42 2.41 24.62 6.95
N VAL A 43 3.19 23.60 7.33
CA VAL A 43 2.95 22.81 8.55
C VAL A 43 4.06 23.10 9.55
N ILE A 44 3.66 23.58 10.73
CA ILE A 44 4.57 23.81 11.86
C ILE A 44 4.38 22.66 12.85
N ARG A 45 5.41 21.83 12.99
CA ARG A 45 5.46 20.74 13.97
C ARG A 45 6.90 20.35 14.27
N GLN A 46 7.09 19.53 15.30
CA GLN A 46 8.33 18.78 15.45
C GLN A 46 8.36 17.66 14.41
N TRP A 47 9.40 17.65 13.57
CA TRP A 47 9.58 16.70 12.48
C TRP A 47 10.49 15.56 12.93
N ARG A 48 10.02 14.32 12.78
CA ARG A 48 10.81 13.09 12.97
C ARG A 48 11.45 12.66 11.66
N ARG A 49 12.47 11.78 11.73
CA ARG A 49 13.08 11.18 10.54
C ARG A 49 12.05 10.41 9.69
N SER A 50 11.17 9.66 10.35
CA SER A 50 10.06 8.95 9.70
C SER A 50 9.06 9.87 9.00
N ASP A 51 8.77 11.04 9.57
CA ASP A 51 7.91 12.05 8.92
C ASP A 51 8.56 12.58 7.62
N LEU A 52 9.84 12.94 7.68
CA LEU A 52 10.58 13.47 6.53
C LEU A 52 10.74 12.41 5.43
N ALA A 53 11.02 11.17 5.79
CA ALA A 53 11.09 10.05 4.85
C ALA A 53 9.74 9.83 4.13
N ARG A 54 8.61 9.99 4.85
CA ARG A 54 7.27 9.92 4.26
C ARG A 54 7.02 11.04 3.26
N ILE A 55 7.49 12.25 3.53
CA ILE A 55 7.37 13.38 2.59
C ILE A 55 8.23 13.16 1.35
N ASP A 56 9.50 12.77 1.51
CA ASP A 56 10.40 12.48 0.39
C ASP A 56 9.82 11.39 -0.53
N ARG A 57 9.25 10.33 0.06
CA ARG A 57 8.51 9.31 -0.69
C ARG A 57 7.35 9.91 -1.47
N ALA A 58 6.58 10.80 -0.83
CA ALA A 58 5.43 11.42 -1.48
C ALA A 58 5.82 12.25 -2.70
N VAL A 59 6.96 12.95 -2.62
CA VAL A 59 7.55 13.70 -3.73
C VAL A 59 8.03 12.76 -4.84
N LYS A 60 8.82 11.73 -4.52
CA LYS A 60 9.35 10.79 -5.53
C LYS A 60 8.25 10.08 -6.30
N ALA A 61 7.24 9.57 -5.61
CA ALA A 61 6.11 8.90 -6.25
C ALA A 61 5.23 9.84 -7.09
N SER A 62 5.35 11.16 -6.93
CA SER A 62 4.68 12.13 -7.81
C SER A 62 5.37 12.32 -9.16
N LEU A 63 6.60 11.85 -9.31
CA LEU A 63 7.39 11.97 -10.54
C LEU A 63 7.03 10.92 -11.59
N TYR A 64 6.38 9.84 -11.19
CA TYR A 64 6.07 8.70 -12.04
C TYR A 64 4.57 8.62 -12.35
N ASP A 65 4.26 8.10 -13.54
CA ASP A 65 2.88 7.78 -13.90
C ASP A 65 2.29 6.71 -12.97
N ALA A 66 0.97 6.77 -12.78
CA ALA A 66 0.27 5.80 -11.95
C ALA A 66 0.38 4.39 -12.54
N ILE A 67 0.91 3.46 -11.74
CA ILE A 67 1.03 2.05 -12.11
C ILE A 67 -0.31 1.36 -11.89
N HIS A 68 -0.70 0.53 -12.84
CA HIS A 68 -1.90 -0.30 -12.74
C HIS A 68 -1.49 -1.76 -12.67
N ILE A 69 -2.05 -2.49 -11.70
CA ILE A 69 -1.89 -3.94 -11.58
C ILE A 69 -3.25 -4.58 -11.81
N ILE A 70 -3.30 -5.54 -12.73
CA ILE A 70 -4.49 -6.31 -13.06
C ILE A 70 -4.25 -7.74 -12.60
N ALA A 71 -5.09 -8.23 -11.69
CA ALA A 71 -5.20 -9.66 -11.42
C ALA A 71 -6.17 -10.27 -12.43
N LEU A 72 -5.65 -11.07 -13.36
CA LEU A 72 -6.42 -11.68 -14.44
C LEU A 72 -6.59 -13.18 -14.20
N GLU A 73 -7.84 -13.62 -14.24
CA GLU A 73 -8.28 -15.00 -14.06
C GLU A 73 -9.35 -15.38 -15.08
N GLU A 74 -9.67 -16.67 -15.13
CA GLU A 74 -10.71 -17.19 -16.00
C GLU A 74 -12.08 -16.58 -15.64
N GLY A 75 -12.51 -15.61 -16.46
CA GLY A 75 -13.79 -14.93 -16.30
C GLY A 75 -13.76 -13.73 -15.35
N GLU A 76 -12.63 -13.37 -14.76
CA GLU A 76 -12.52 -12.22 -13.87
C GLU A 76 -11.23 -11.42 -14.09
N ALA A 77 -11.34 -10.09 -14.05
CA ALA A 77 -10.21 -9.19 -14.02
C ALA A 77 -10.42 -8.14 -12.93
N GLU A 78 -9.55 -8.12 -11.93
CA GLU A 78 -9.55 -7.09 -10.88
C GLU A 78 -8.45 -6.07 -11.18
N ILE A 79 -8.82 -4.79 -11.25
CA ILE A 79 -7.91 -3.72 -11.66
C ILE A 79 -7.67 -2.79 -10.48
N CYS A 80 -6.40 -2.66 -10.09
CA CYS A 80 -5.96 -1.76 -9.06
C CYS A 80 -4.98 -0.73 -9.60
N ARG A 81 -5.03 0.47 -9.03
CA ARG A 81 -4.01 1.50 -9.20
C ARG A 81 -3.17 1.58 -7.94
N VAL A 82 -1.86 1.52 -8.10
CA VAL A 82 -0.93 1.60 -6.98
C VAL A 82 -0.85 3.05 -6.51
N ARG A 83 -1.09 3.24 -5.21
CA ARG A 83 -0.90 4.51 -4.49
C ARG A 83 0.19 4.33 -3.43
N GLN A 84 0.66 5.44 -2.89
CA GLN A 84 1.66 5.45 -1.81
C GLN A 84 1.17 4.76 -0.53
N TYR A 85 -0.16 4.72 -0.32
CA TYR A 85 -0.81 4.08 0.82
C TYR A 85 -1.33 2.67 0.49
N GLY A 86 -1.02 2.13 -0.70
CA GLY A 86 -1.41 0.79 -1.15
C GLY A 86 -2.18 0.76 -2.47
N PRO A 87 -2.55 -0.44 -2.96
CA PRO A 87 -3.34 -0.60 -4.16
C PRO A 87 -4.81 -0.23 -3.92
N GLU A 88 -5.26 0.79 -4.66
CA GLU A 88 -6.64 1.26 -4.73
C GLU A 88 -7.38 0.50 -5.83
N ARG A 89 -8.42 -0.25 -5.47
CA ARG A 89 -9.26 -0.96 -6.46
C ARG A 89 -10.07 0.04 -7.27
N ILE A 90 -9.88 0.03 -8.59
CA ILE A 90 -10.66 0.87 -9.51
C ILE A 90 -11.96 0.16 -9.89
N THR A 91 -11.86 -1.08 -10.36
CA THR A 91 -13.02 -1.84 -10.81
C THR A 91 -12.71 -3.34 -10.83
N THR A 92 -13.77 -4.13 -10.85
CA THR A 92 -13.74 -5.57 -11.07
C THR A 92 -14.62 -5.89 -12.26
N MET A 93 -14.08 -6.67 -13.20
CA MET A 93 -14.77 -7.07 -14.42
C MET A 93 -15.04 -8.57 -14.32
N THR A 94 -16.30 -8.96 -14.28
CA THR A 94 -16.69 -10.37 -14.19
C THR A 94 -17.50 -10.76 -15.41
N GLN A 95 -17.19 -11.92 -15.98
CA GLN A 95 -17.93 -12.54 -17.06
C GLN A 95 -18.37 -13.95 -16.63
N GLY A 96 -19.68 -14.19 -16.66
CA GLY A 96 -20.27 -15.42 -16.13
C GLY A 96 -19.86 -16.68 -16.89
N SER A 97 -19.46 -17.71 -16.15
CA SER A 97 -19.09 -19.03 -16.68
C SER A 97 -20.33 -19.87 -17.02
N GLY A 98 -21.08 -19.48 -18.06
CA GLY A 98 -22.12 -20.34 -18.63
C GLY A 98 -21.49 -21.50 -19.41
N LYS A 99 -21.66 -22.74 -18.93
CA LYS A 99 -21.07 -23.99 -19.47
C LYS A 99 -21.33 -24.29 -20.96
N THR A 100 -22.08 -23.44 -21.68
CA THR A 100 -22.41 -23.59 -23.10
C THR A 100 -21.78 -22.51 -24.00
N ARG A 101 -20.96 -21.59 -23.47
CA ARG A 101 -20.44 -20.40 -24.20
C ARG A 101 -18.99 -19.98 -23.87
N GLY A 102 -18.13 -20.88 -23.40
CA GLY A 102 -16.80 -20.57 -22.85
C GLY A 102 -15.90 -19.66 -23.72
N GLU A 103 -15.84 -19.85 -25.04
CA GLU A 103 -14.98 -19.05 -25.92
C GLU A 103 -15.45 -17.58 -26.06
N ASN A 104 -16.76 -17.36 -26.15
CA ASN A 104 -17.31 -16.01 -26.27
C ASN A 104 -17.16 -15.20 -24.98
N THR A 105 -17.19 -15.87 -23.82
CA THR A 105 -17.07 -15.22 -22.50
C THR A 105 -15.65 -14.70 -22.27
N ARG A 106 -14.62 -15.49 -22.59
CA ARG A 106 -13.21 -15.07 -22.44
C ARG A 106 -12.86 -13.94 -23.39
N GLN A 107 -13.25 -14.07 -24.67
CA GLN A 107 -13.00 -13.02 -25.64
C GLN A 107 -13.69 -11.72 -25.26
N ALA A 108 -14.93 -11.77 -24.74
CA ALA A 108 -15.62 -10.59 -24.23
C ALA A 108 -14.89 -9.96 -23.02
N LEU A 109 -14.33 -10.75 -22.11
CA LEU A 109 -13.51 -10.24 -21.02
C LEU A 109 -12.27 -9.51 -21.56
N PHE A 110 -11.56 -10.12 -22.52
CA PHE A 110 -10.37 -9.53 -23.14
C PHE A 110 -10.67 -8.24 -23.90
N GLU A 111 -11.78 -8.18 -24.65
CA GLU A 111 -12.23 -6.96 -25.32
C GLU A 111 -12.53 -5.86 -24.29
N ASN A 112 -13.30 -6.17 -23.24
CA ASN A 112 -13.65 -5.16 -22.24
C ASN A 112 -12.41 -4.67 -21.48
N LEU A 113 -11.50 -5.58 -21.11
CA LEU A 113 -10.25 -5.23 -20.45
C LEU A 113 -9.39 -4.37 -21.36
N TYR A 114 -9.24 -4.73 -22.64
CA TYR A 114 -8.52 -3.92 -23.62
C TYR A 114 -9.07 -2.49 -23.71
N LEU A 115 -10.38 -2.33 -23.86
CA LEU A 115 -11.03 -1.01 -23.92
C LEU A 115 -10.77 -0.17 -22.67
N PHE A 116 -10.72 -0.80 -21.49
CA PHE A 116 -10.35 -0.13 -20.25
C PHE A 116 -8.87 0.30 -20.26
N LEU A 117 -7.96 -0.60 -20.66
CA LEU A 117 -6.52 -0.33 -20.66
C LEU A 117 -6.11 0.78 -21.63
N LEU A 118 -6.89 1.05 -22.69
CA LEU A 118 -6.66 2.20 -23.58
C LEU A 118 -6.70 3.56 -22.87
N GLN A 119 -7.38 3.64 -21.72
CA GLN A 119 -7.47 4.87 -20.93
C GLN A 119 -6.27 5.07 -19.98
N ILE A 120 -5.42 4.05 -19.83
CA ILE A 120 -4.24 4.09 -18.96
C ILE A 120 -3.04 4.58 -19.75
N THR A 121 -2.35 5.59 -19.23
CA THR A 121 -1.11 6.15 -19.81
C THR A 121 0.16 5.54 -19.20
N GLY A 122 0.10 5.15 -17.93
CA GLY A 122 1.24 4.61 -17.19
C GLY A 122 1.51 3.12 -17.43
N PRO A 123 2.50 2.57 -16.71
CA PRO A 123 2.84 1.15 -16.76
C PRO A 123 1.72 0.23 -16.27
N ILE A 124 1.65 -0.95 -16.87
CA ILE A 124 0.62 -1.95 -16.60
C ILE A 124 1.28 -3.27 -16.21
N VAL A 125 0.84 -3.86 -15.11
CA VAL A 125 1.26 -5.20 -14.67
C VAL A 125 0.07 -6.14 -14.80
N ILE A 126 0.24 -7.24 -15.53
CA ILE A 126 -0.74 -8.34 -15.57
C ILE A 126 -0.23 -9.45 -14.66
N ALA A 127 -0.90 -9.64 -13.53
CA ALA A 127 -0.67 -10.67 -12.54
C ALA A 127 -1.74 -11.75 -12.65
N GLY A 128 -1.41 -13.01 -12.40
CA GLY A 128 -2.41 -14.07 -12.32
C GLY A 128 -1.80 -15.47 -12.34
N PRO A 129 -2.54 -16.47 -11.84
CA PRO A 129 -2.13 -17.85 -11.93
C PRO A 129 -2.37 -18.42 -13.33
N GLY A 130 -1.54 -19.39 -13.73
CA GLY A 130 -1.73 -20.12 -15.00
C GLY A 130 -1.41 -19.28 -16.24
N PHE A 131 -2.04 -19.60 -17.38
CA PHE A 131 -1.62 -19.10 -18.70
C PHE A 131 -2.47 -17.93 -19.27
N ILE A 132 -3.50 -17.51 -18.54
CA ILE A 132 -4.49 -16.56 -19.09
C ILE A 132 -3.89 -15.17 -19.38
N LYS A 133 -2.90 -14.75 -18.58
CA LYS A 133 -2.15 -13.51 -18.79
C LYS A 133 -1.33 -13.54 -20.08
N GLU A 134 -0.70 -14.68 -20.40
CA GLU A 134 0.04 -14.86 -21.65
C GLU A 134 -0.91 -14.88 -22.86
N GLU A 135 -2.09 -15.49 -22.71
CA GLU A 135 -3.13 -15.47 -23.74
C GLU A 135 -3.62 -14.04 -24.00
N PHE A 136 -3.87 -13.26 -22.95
CA PHE A 136 -4.26 -11.85 -23.07
C PHE A 136 -3.15 -11.01 -23.73
N VAL A 137 -1.89 -11.21 -23.34
CA VAL A 137 -0.76 -10.53 -23.98
C VAL A 137 -0.64 -10.88 -25.46
N THR A 138 -0.87 -12.15 -25.82
CA THR A 138 -0.88 -12.59 -27.22
C THR A 138 -2.02 -11.93 -28.00
N TYR A 139 -3.18 -11.82 -27.38
CA TYR A 139 -4.33 -11.12 -27.92
C TYR A 139 -4.04 -9.63 -28.20
N ILE A 140 -3.39 -8.92 -27.27
CA ILE A 140 -3.00 -7.52 -27.44
C ILE A 140 -1.88 -7.34 -28.48
N ARG A 141 -0.91 -8.26 -28.53
CA ARG A 141 0.24 -8.18 -29.45
C ARG A 141 -0.16 -7.99 -30.91
N SER A 142 -1.28 -8.56 -31.31
CA SER A 142 -1.81 -8.46 -32.68
C SER A 142 -2.56 -7.15 -32.98
N ARG A 143 -2.89 -6.36 -31.94
CA ARG A 143 -3.82 -5.22 -32.02
C ARG A 143 -3.16 -3.89 -31.67
N ASP A 144 -2.38 -3.86 -30.61
CA ASP A 144 -1.84 -2.63 -30.04
C ASP A 144 -0.42 -2.84 -29.47
N PRO A 145 0.62 -2.61 -30.31
CA PRO A 145 2.02 -2.70 -29.88
C PRO A 145 2.42 -1.66 -28.83
N ASP A 146 1.78 -0.48 -28.83
CA ASP A 146 2.11 0.61 -27.90
C ASP A 146 1.58 0.30 -26.50
N LEU A 147 0.38 -0.29 -26.41
CA LEU A 147 -0.13 -0.83 -25.16
C LEU A 147 0.78 -1.96 -24.65
N LEU A 148 1.16 -2.90 -25.54
CA LEU A 148 2.03 -4.02 -25.18
C LEU A 148 3.38 -3.56 -24.60
N ALA A 149 3.98 -2.50 -25.16
CA ALA A 149 5.28 -1.99 -24.71
C ALA A 149 5.27 -1.50 -23.25
N ARG A 150 4.09 -1.21 -22.69
CA ARG A 150 3.90 -0.75 -21.31
C ARG A 150 3.49 -1.87 -20.36
N MET A 151 3.34 -3.10 -20.84
CA MET A 151 2.86 -4.24 -20.07
C MET A 151 4.01 -5.10 -19.55
N ALA A 152 3.95 -5.46 -18.27
CA ALA A 152 4.79 -6.48 -17.64
C ALA A 152 3.91 -7.63 -17.13
N ILE A 153 4.37 -8.88 -17.29
CA ILE A 153 3.67 -10.07 -16.80
C ILE A 153 4.31 -10.54 -15.50
N VAL A 154 3.48 -10.94 -14.53
CA VAL A 154 3.90 -11.55 -13.27
C VAL A 154 3.08 -12.82 -13.00
N ASP A 155 3.78 -13.91 -12.74
CA ASP A 155 3.19 -15.14 -12.23
C ASP A 155 2.81 -15.00 -10.76
N THR A 156 1.59 -15.38 -10.40
CA THR A 156 1.14 -15.42 -9.01
C THR A 156 0.57 -16.79 -8.66
N GLN A 157 0.67 -17.17 -7.39
CA GLN A 157 0.02 -18.36 -6.84
C GLN A 157 -1.35 -18.03 -6.23
N ARG A 158 -1.60 -16.74 -5.99
CA ARG A 158 -2.86 -16.20 -5.48
C ARG A 158 -3.72 -15.65 -6.62
N SER A 159 -5.00 -15.52 -6.32
CA SER A 159 -6.06 -14.96 -7.16
C SER A 159 -6.56 -13.59 -6.66
N GLY A 160 -7.23 -12.85 -7.54
CA GLY A 160 -7.86 -11.55 -7.30
C GLY A 160 -6.91 -10.56 -6.63
N TYR A 161 -7.41 -9.82 -5.64
CA TYR A 161 -6.62 -8.89 -4.85
C TYR A 161 -5.36 -9.54 -4.22
N GLY A 162 -5.42 -10.83 -3.85
CA GLY A 162 -4.26 -11.55 -3.32
C GLY A 162 -3.12 -11.71 -4.34
N ALA A 163 -3.45 -11.84 -5.63
CA ALA A 163 -2.46 -11.83 -6.72
C ALA A 163 -1.74 -10.47 -6.81
N ILE A 164 -2.50 -9.38 -6.65
CA ILE A 164 -1.97 -8.01 -6.68
C ILE A 164 -0.97 -7.80 -5.54
N GLN A 165 -1.34 -8.24 -4.33
CA GLN A 165 -0.45 -8.18 -3.18
C GLN A 165 0.82 -8.99 -3.39
N GLN A 166 0.69 -10.22 -3.89
CA GLN A 166 1.84 -11.06 -4.17
C GLN A 166 2.76 -10.40 -5.20
N ALA A 167 2.21 -9.87 -6.30
CA ALA A 167 3.00 -9.20 -7.34
C ALA A 167 3.79 -8.01 -6.78
N ILE A 168 3.19 -7.24 -5.86
CA ILE A 168 3.87 -6.15 -5.14
C ILE A 168 5.00 -6.70 -4.27
N GLY A 169 4.74 -7.73 -3.45
CA GLY A 169 5.74 -8.33 -2.56
C GLY A 169 6.91 -9.01 -3.28
N ASP A 170 6.65 -9.60 -4.45
CA ASP A 170 7.63 -10.21 -5.35
C ASP A 170 8.47 -9.16 -6.11
N GLY A 171 8.18 -7.89 -5.90
CA GLY A 171 9.02 -6.79 -6.31
C GLY A 171 8.74 -6.26 -7.72
N VAL A 172 7.48 -6.36 -8.18
CA VAL A 172 7.13 -5.85 -9.52
C VAL A 172 7.28 -4.34 -9.62
N LEU A 173 7.08 -3.62 -8.52
CA LEU A 173 7.13 -2.15 -8.50
C LEU A 173 8.55 -1.64 -8.63
N GLU A 174 9.53 -2.35 -8.07
CA GLU A 174 10.96 -2.08 -8.25
C GLU A 174 11.34 -2.15 -9.73
N ARG A 175 10.79 -3.12 -10.46
CA ARG A 175 11.09 -3.34 -11.88
C ARG A 175 10.46 -2.29 -12.78
N VAL A 176 9.34 -1.70 -12.36
CA VAL A 176 8.48 -0.87 -13.21
C VAL A 176 8.61 0.63 -12.89
N ALA A 177 8.87 0.98 -11.64
CA ALA A 177 8.88 2.37 -11.19
C ALA A 177 9.85 2.66 -10.03
N GLU A 178 10.81 1.75 -9.78
CA GLU A 178 11.81 1.87 -8.70
C GLU A 178 11.21 2.07 -7.29
N ASP A 179 9.92 1.73 -7.08
CA ASP A 179 9.28 1.85 -5.77
C ASP A 179 9.61 0.63 -4.89
N LEU A 180 10.76 0.71 -4.23
CA LEU A 180 11.27 -0.28 -3.28
C LEU A 180 10.45 -0.38 -1.99
N GLN A 181 9.69 0.66 -1.63
CA GLN A 181 9.12 0.77 -0.29
C GLN A 181 7.84 -0.03 -0.15
N LEU A 182 6.90 0.05 -1.11
CA LEU A 182 5.64 -0.69 -0.98
C LEU A 182 5.87 -2.21 -1.03
N ALA A 183 6.84 -2.67 -1.82
CA ALA A 183 7.28 -4.06 -1.81
C ALA A 183 7.94 -4.46 -0.49
N HIS A 184 8.72 -3.56 0.13
CA HIS A 184 9.27 -3.78 1.47
C HIS A 184 8.15 -3.89 2.53
N GLU A 185 7.12 -3.06 2.46
CA GLU A 185 5.95 -3.12 3.36
C GLU A 185 5.24 -4.47 3.30
N VAL A 186 4.96 -4.97 2.09
CA VAL A 186 4.35 -6.30 1.91
C VAL A 186 5.25 -7.39 2.49
N ARG A 187 6.54 -7.37 2.16
CA ARG A 187 7.50 -8.38 2.63
C ARG A 187 7.68 -8.37 4.15
N ALA A 188 7.77 -7.19 4.76
CA ALA A 188 7.94 -7.06 6.21
C ALA A 188 6.71 -7.60 6.96
N ALA A 189 5.51 -7.27 6.49
CA ALA A 189 4.28 -7.85 7.04
C ALA A 189 4.25 -9.38 6.86
N ASP A 190 4.52 -9.90 5.66
CA ASP A 190 4.54 -11.34 5.43
C ASP A 190 5.57 -12.07 6.30
N GLU A 191 6.75 -11.48 6.50
CA GLU A 191 7.80 -12.04 7.35
C GLU A 191 7.36 -12.08 8.83
N VAL A 192 6.63 -11.09 9.34
CA VAL A 192 6.04 -11.15 10.70
C VAL A 192 5.17 -12.40 10.86
N PHE A 193 4.21 -12.60 9.96
CA PHE A 193 3.28 -13.74 10.08
C PHE A 193 3.97 -15.08 9.84
N LYS A 194 4.94 -15.11 8.93
CA LYS A 194 5.76 -16.30 8.69
C LYS A 194 6.56 -16.69 9.93
N ARG A 195 7.15 -15.72 10.64
CA ARG A 195 7.87 -15.99 11.89
C ARG A 195 6.93 -16.44 13.01
N ILE A 196 5.74 -15.83 13.12
CA ILE A 196 4.69 -16.28 14.07
C ILE A 196 4.35 -17.76 13.80
N ALA A 197 4.09 -18.12 12.54
CA ALA A 197 3.71 -19.48 12.16
C ALA A 197 4.81 -20.53 12.42
N ARG A 198 6.07 -20.10 12.49
CA ARG A 198 7.25 -20.96 12.69
C ARG A 198 7.81 -20.91 14.11
N ASP A 199 7.23 -20.09 14.99
CA ASP A 199 7.78 -19.79 16.32
C ASP A 199 9.24 -19.24 16.25
N ASP A 200 9.54 -18.51 15.17
CA ASP A 200 10.80 -17.80 14.94
C ASP A 200 10.83 -16.45 15.69
N PRO A 201 11.99 -15.77 15.83
CA PRO A 201 12.11 -14.51 16.57
C PRO A 201 11.23 -13.36 16.05
N VAL A 202 10.11 -13.12 16.73
CA VAL A 202 9.13 -12.05 16.47
C VAL A 202 8.42 -11.66 17.77
N SER A 203 8.06 -10.39 17.91
CA SER A 203 7.20 -9.90 19.00
C SER A 203 6.03 -9.11 18.41
N TYR A 204 4.87 -9.14 19.06
CA TYR A 204 3.70 -8.37 18.64
C TYR A 204 2.87 -7.94 19.84
N GLY A 205 2.16 -6.82 19.71
CA GLY A 205 1.52 -6.13 20.83
C GLY A 205 2.49 -5.22 21.58
N THR A 206 1.94 -4.17 22.20
CA THR A 206 2.74 -3.08 22.80
C THR A 206 3.72 -3.58 23.86
N GLU A 207 3.27 -4.41 24.80
CA GLU A 207 4.09 -4.88 25.93
C GLU A 207 5.27 -5.75 25.47
N GLU A 208 5.00 -6.72 24.59
CA GLU A 208 6.03 -7.63 24.07
C GLU A 208 7.09 -6.88 23.25
N VAL A 209 6.66 -5.96 22.40
CA VAL A 209 7.57 -5.15 21.60
C VAL A 209 8.39 -4.21 22.49
N GLN A 210 7.79 -3.64 23.54
CA GLN A 210 8.50 -2.83 24.52
C GLN A 210 9.62 -3.62 25.21
N ARG A 211 9.33 -4.85 25.67
CA ARG A 211 10.36 -5.74 26.22
C ARG A 211 11.45 -5.98 25.19
N ALA A 212 11.09 -6.29 23.95
CA ALA A 212 12.06 -6.56 22.90
C ALA A 212 13.00 -5.39 22.59
N VAL A 213 12.46 -4.16 22.57
CA VAL A 213 13.26 -2.94 22.41
C VAL A 213 14.21 -2.75 23.60
N ALA A 214 13.74 -2.94 24.82
CA ALA A 214 14.57 -2.83 26.03
C ALA A 214 15.74 -3.84 26.05
N PHE A 215 15.53 -5.04 25.50
CA PHE A 215 16.59 -6.04 25.34
C PHE A 215 17.54 -5.77 24.15
N GLY A 216 17.28 -4.75 23.32
CA GLY A 216 18.08 -4.47 22.12
C GLY A 216 17.97 -5.54 21.03
N ALA A 217 16.93 -6.38 21.09
CA ALA A 217 16.75 -7.52 20.21
C ALA A 217 16.09 -7.15 18.87
N VAL A 218 15.53 -5.95 18.75
CA VAL A 218 14.74 -5.54 17.60
C VAL A 218 15.62 -5.18 16.40
N GLU A 219 15.29 -5.77 15.25
CA GLU A 219 15.81 -5.37 13.95
C GLU A 219 14.95 -4.25 13.35
N GLU A 220 13.63 -4.48 13.32
CA GLU A 220 12.66 -3.59 12.70
C GLU A 220 11.34 -3.61 13.47
N VAL A 221 10.83 -2.43 13.84
CA VAL A 221 9.49 -2.22 14.40
C VAL A 221 8.54 -1.89 13.26
N ILE A 222 7.41 -2.57 13.21
CA ILE A 222 6.37 -2.42 12.19
C ILE A 222 5.10 -1.93 12.89
N VAL A 223 4.57 -0.78 12.46
CA VAL A 223 3.47 -0.08 13.13
C VAL A 223 2.37 0.22 12.13
N ALA A 224 1.12 -0.06 12.50
CA ALA A 224 -0.04 0.41 11.73
C ALA A 224 -0.22 1.93 11.91
N ASP A 225 -0.52 2.68 10.84
CA ASP A 225 -0.68 4.14 10.94
C ASP A 225 -1.80 4.58 11.90
N SER A 226 -2.86 3.77 12.04
CA SER A 226 -3.92 3.94 13.04
C SER A 226 -3.39 3.92 14.48
N ALA A 227 -2.29 3.22 14.73
CA ALA A 227 -1.71 3.01 16.05
C ALA A 227 -0.77 4.15 16.51
N ILE A 228 -0.23 4.96 15.58
CA ILE A 228 0.80 5.97 15.86
C ILE A 228 0.35 7.04 16.86
N ARG A 229 -0.95 7.35 16.88
CA ARG A 229 -1.51 8.38 17.77
C ARG A 229 -1.52 7.95 19.24
N ARG A 230 -1.29 6.67 19.55
CA ARG A 230 -1.19 6.18 20.93
C ARG A 230 0.15 6.62 21.53
N PRO A 231 0.16 7.36 22.66
CA PRO A 231 1.39 7.85 23.27
C PRO A 231 2.42 6.75 23.54
N GLU A 232 1.98 5.60 24.03
CA GLU A 232 2.82 4.43 24.32
C GLU A 232 3.61 3.95 23.09
N ILE A 233 2.95 3.85 21.94
CA ILE A 233 3.58 3.41 20.69
C ILE A 233 4.49 4.51 20.13
N SER A 234 4.06 5.76 20.22
CA SER A 234 4.90 6.88 19.79
C SER A 234 6.23 6.91 20.57
N SER A 235 6.19 6.74 21.89
CA SER A 235 7.41 6.68 22.71
C SER A 235 8.26 5.46 22.36
N LEU A 236 7.63 4.30 22.16
CA LEU A 236 8.31 3.07 21.82
C LEU A 236 9.01 3.15 20.44
N MET A 237 8.42 3.84 19.47
CA MET A 237 9.07 4.12 18.18
C MET A 237 10.33 4.96 18.37
N GLU A 238 10.28 6.00 19.21
CA GLU A 238 11.44 6.86 19.51
C GLU A 238 12.56 6.07 20.21
N GLU A 239 12.21 5.21 21.18
CA GLU A 239 13.16 4.32 21.85
C GLU A 239 13.80 3.32 20.87
N ALA A 240 13.01 2.74 19.98
CA ALA A 240 13.49 1.82 18.95
C ALA A 240 14.47 2.52 17.98
N GLU A 241 14.13 3.72 17.50
CA GLU A 241 15.02 4.53 16.66
C GLU A 241 16.33 4.87 17.39
N ALA A 242 16.27 5.21 18.68
CA ALA A 242 17.46 5.48 19.50
C ALA A 242 18.38 4.25 19.65
N MET A 243 17.81 3.05 19.61
CA MET A 243 18.53 1.76 19.60
C MET A 243 18.99 1.33 18.20
N ASN A 244 18.88 2.20 17.18
CA ASN A 244 19.15 1.91 15.77
C ASN A 244 18.30 0.76 15.19
N ALA A 245 17.10 0.52 15.73
CA ALA A 245 16.12 -0.32 15.05
C ALA A 245 15.48 0.48 13.90
N LYS A 246 15.14 -0.21 12.82
CA LYS A 246 14.33 0.39 11.75
C LYS A 246 12.89 0.55 12.23
N VAL A 247 12.21 1.58 11.74
CA VAL A 247 10.79 1.78 12.00
C VAL A 247 10.05 1.86 10.67
N LEU A 248 9.11 0.96 10.46
CA LEU A 248 8.28 0.85 9.29
C LEU A 248 6.83 1.12 9.66
N VAL A 249 6.22 2.13 9.03
CA VAL A 249 4.81 2.46 9.19
C VAL A 249 4.02 1.92 8.00
N LEU A 250 2.99 1.14 8.27
CA LEU A 250 2.08 0.58 7.27
C LEU A 250 0.73 1.29 7.30
N SER A 251 0.16 1.59 6.13
CA SER A 251 -1.18 2.17 6.09
C SER A 251 -2.25 1.10 6.28
N THR A 252 -3.22 1.35 7.15
CA THR A 252 -4.39 0.46 7.33
C THR A 252 -5.40 0.54 6.19
N GLU A 253 -5.23 1.45 5.24
CA GLU A 253 -5.94 1.43 3.95
C GLU A 253 -5.48 0.23 3.08
N PHE A 254 -4.34 -0.37 3.41
CA PHE A 254 -3.78 -1.54 2.76
C PHE A 254 -3.72 -2.75 3.69
N GLU A 255 -3.83 -3.94 3.12
CA GLU A 255 -3.96 -5.18 3.86
C GLU A 255 -2.76 -5.54 4.77
N PRO A 256 -1.48 -5.31 4.39
CA PRO A 256 -0.36 -5.40 5.31
C PRO A 256 -0.55 -4.57 6.58
N GLY A 257 -1.05 -3.34 6.47
CA GLY A 257 -1.37 -2.51 7.63
C GLY A 257 -2.53 -3.07 8.45
N LYS A 258 -3.63 -3.52 7.80
CA LYS A 258 -4.76 -4.16 8.48
C LYS A 258 -4.35 -5.43 9.25
N ARG A 259 -3.42 -6.20 8.70
CA ARG A 259 -2.87 -7.38 9.35
C ARG A 259 -2.10 -7.03 10.62
N ILE A 260 -1.24 -6.01 10.57
CA ILE A 260 -0.52 -5.52 11.76
C ILE A 260 -1.49 -4.88 12.76
N GLU A 261 -2.51 -4.18 12.31
CA GLU A 261 -3.61 -3.70 13.16
C GLU A 261 -4.29 -4.85 13.91
N GLY A 262 -4.54 -5.98 13.23
CA GLY A 262 -5.05 -7.21 13.84
C GLY A 262 -4.15 -7.81 14.93
N LEU A 263 -2.86 -7.48 14.97
CA LEU A 263 -1.91 -7.87 16.02
C LEU A 263 -1.84 -6.85 17.18
N GLY A 264 -2.79 -5.92 17.26
CA GLY A 264 -2.78 -4.83 18.24
C GLY A 264 -2.06 -3.58 17.75
N GLY A 265 -1.78 -3.48 16.45
CA GLY A 265 -1.25 -2.29 15.77
C GLY A 265 0.27 -2.13 15.81
N ILE A 266 1.01 -3.08 16.38
CA ILE A 266 2.47 -3.07 16.42
C ILE A 266 3.04 -4.50 16.44
N ALA A 267 4.11 -4.70 15.68
CA ALA A 267 4.94 -5.91 15.68
C ALA A 267 6.42 -5.55 15.56
N ALA A 268 7.30 -6.49 15.86
CA ALA A 268 8.74 -6.32 15.72
C ALA A 268 9.39 -7.62 15.21
N LEU A 269 10.20 -7.47 14.17
CA LEU A 269 11.13 -8.50 13.73
C LEU A 269 12.38 -8.44 14.61
N LEU A 270 12.75 -9.58 15.18
CA LEU A 270 13.85 -9.68 16.12
C LEU A 270 15.10 -10.30 15.48
N ARG A 271 16.27 -9.93 15.98
CA ARG A 271 17.57 -10.50 15.61
C ARG A 271 17.80 -11.86 16.29
N TYR A 272 17.22 -12.06 17.48
CA TYR A 272 17.30 -13.29 18.27
C TYR A 272 16.04 -13.45 19.13
N LYS A 273 15.75 -14.70 19.54
CA LYS A 273 14.60 -15.01 20.39
C LYS A 273 14.80 -14.47 21.80
N ILE A 274 13.75 -13.89 22.38
CA ILE A 274 13.74 -13.41 23.75
C ILE A 274 12.90 -14.43 24.55
N ALA A 275 13.45 -14.89 25.68
CA ALA A 275 12.82 -15.86 26.55
C ALA A 275 11.87 -15.20 27.56
#